data_AF-A0A9D0Z925-F1
#
_entry.id   AF-A0A9D0Z925-F1
#
_cell.length_a   1.000
_cell.length_b   1.000
_cell.length_c   1.000
_cell.angle_alpha   90.00
_cell.angle_beta   90.00
_cell.angle_gamma   90.00
#
_symmetry.space_group_name_H-M   'P 1'
#
loop_
_entity.id
_entity.type
_entity.pdbx_description
1 polymer ?
#
loop_
_entity_poly.entity_id
_entity_poly.type
_entity_poly.pdbx_seq_one_letter_code
_entity_poly.pdbx_strand_id
1 'polypeptide(L)'
;MSENQNQREDFRRVNAAGRTLGIRIVAAGFALYMLYEIVMGYIQGGPEAPSLTLLILAILLLGGGAAAVLILGYRGWKQDKAAARMTEEEIKQVEALRAEDEADD
;
A
#
# COMPACT_ATOMS: atom_id res chain seq x y z
N MET A 1 25.02 -22.56 1.97
CA MET A 1 23.66 -22.88 1.45
C MET A 1 22.54 -22.01 2.06
N SER A 2 22.78 -21.23 3.12
CA SER A 2 21.76 -20.39 3.78
C SER A 2 21.39 -19.09 3.05
N GLU A 3 22.34 -18.49 2.33
CA GLU A 3 22.19 -17.16 1.72
C GLU A 3 21.15 -17.09 0.59
N ASN A 4 21.11 -18.15 -0.24
CA ASN A 4 20.14 -18.28 -1.33
C ASN A 4 18.70 -18.54 -0.86
N GLN A 5 18.51 -19.03 0.38
CA GLN A 5 17.17 -19.22 0.95
C GLN A 5 16.61 -17.90 1.50
N ASN A 6 17.44 -17.11 2.20
CA ASN A 6 17.04 -15.79 2.70
C ASN A 6 16.64 -14.84 1.57
N GLN A 7 17.41 -14.76 0.48
CA GLN A 7 17.04 -13.92 -0.67
C GLN A 7 15.67 -14.27 -1.26
N ARG A 8 15.37 -15.56 -1.42
CA ARG A 8 14.08 -16.01 -1.99
C ARG A 8 12.89 -15.66 -1.09
N GLU A 9 13.08 -15.71 0.23
CA GLU A 9 12.05 -15.31 1.18
C GLU A 9 11.81 -13.80 1.16
N ASP A 10 12.86 -12.99 1.06
CA ASP A 10 12.76 -11.53 0.97
C ASP A 10 12.06 -11.09 -0.32
N PHE A 11 12.42 -11.65 -1.48
CA PHE A 11 11.71 -11.38 -2.74
C PHE A 11 10.23 -11.77 -2.67
N ARG A 12 9.89 -12.89 -1.99
CA ARG A 12 8.51 -13.33 -1.83
C ARG A 12 7.72 -12.39 -0.91
N ARG A 13 8.33 -11.87 0.15
CA ARG A 13 7.72 -10.87 1.05
C ARG A 13 7.48 -9.54 0.37
N VAL A 14 8.47 -9.02 -0.37
CA VAL A 14 8.35 -7.76 -1.12
C VAL A 14 7.27 -7.87 -2.22
N ASN A 15 7.23 -9.00 -2.94
CA ASN A 15 6.21 -9.22 -3.98
C ASN A 15 4.81 -9.42 -3.37
N ALA A 16 4.69 -10.06 -2.20
CA ALA A 16 3.43 -10.18 -1.47
C ALA A 16 2.94 -8.82 -0.94
N ALA A 17 3.84 -7.96 -0.46
CA ALA A 17 3.53 -6.60 -0.01
C ALA A 17 3.06 -5.73 -1.18
N GLY A 18 3.77 -5.75 -2.32
CA GLY A 18 3.38 -5.04 -3.54
C GLY A 18 2.03 -5.48 -4.10
N ARG A 19 1.77 -6.79 -4.13
CA ARG A 19 0.49 -7.35 -4.59
C ARG A 19 -0.66 -6.97 -3.66
N THR A 20 -0.43 -7.00 -2.34
CA THR A 20 -1.43 -6.60 -1.34
C THR A 20 -1.77 -5.11 -1.46
N LEU A 21 -0.76 -4.26 -1.68
CA LEU A 21 -0.96 -2.83 -1.86
C LEU A 21 -1.72 -2.52 -3.16
N GLY A 22 -1.40 -3.22 -4.25
CA GLY A 22 -2.15 -3.13 -5.50
C GLY A 22 -3.62 -3.51 -5.34
N ILE A 23 -3.93 -4.63 -4.66
CA ILE A 23 -5.32 -5.04 -4.38
C ILE A 23 -6.06 -3.98 -3.55
N ARG A 24 -5.40 -3.40 -2.54
CA ARG A 24 -5.98 -2.34 -1.71
C ARG A 24 -6.31 -1.08 -2.50
N ILE A 25 -5.44 -0.67 -3.43
CA ILE A 25 -5.70 0.48 -4.31
C ILE A 25 -6.89 0.20 -5.22
N VAL A 26 -6.94 -0.97 -5.87
CA VAL A 26 -8.06 -1.34 -6.75
C VAL A 26 -9.37 -1.38 -5.97
N ALA A 27 -9.37 -1.98 -4.76
CA ALA A 27 -10.55 -2.02 -3.90
C ALA A 27 -11.01 -0.61 -3.47
N ALA A 28 -10.07 0.28 -3.11
CA ALA A 28 -10.38 1.67 -2.78
C ALA A 28 -10.96 2.43 -3.99
N GLY A 29 -10.39 2.24 -5.18
CA GLY A 29 -10.91 2.81 -6.42
C GLY A 29 -12.32 2.33 -6.73
N PHE A 30 -12.59 1.04 -6.57
CA PHE A 30 -13.93 0.48 -6.76
C PHE A 30 -14.95 1.02 -5.74
N ALA A 31 -14.55 1.15 -4.47
CA ALA A 31 -15.41 1.75 -3.45
C ALA A 31 -15.77 3.21 -3.77
N LEU A 32 -14.80 4.00 -4.26
CA LEU A 32 -15.03 5.37 -4.70
C LEU A 32 -15.92 5.44 -5.95
N TYR A 33 -15.79 4.49 -6.88
CA TYR A 33 -16.67 4.38 -8.03
C TYR A 33 -18.13 4.14 -7.61
N MET A 34 -18.37 3.20 -6.68
CA MET A 34 -19.72 2.98 -6.15
C MET A 34 -20.27 4.22 -5.42
N LEU A 35 -19.43 4.92 -4.66
CA LEU A 35 -19.83 6.16 -4.02
C LEU A 35 -20.24 7.22 -5.05
N TYR A 36 -19.50 7.33 -6.16
CA TYR A 36 -19.83 8.24 -7.26
C TYR A 36 -21.18 7.91 -7.89
N GLU A 37 -21.50 6.63 -8.13
CA GLU A 37 -22.82 6.24 -8.65
C GLU A 37 -23.95 6.60 -7.68
N ILE A 38 -23.76 6.41 -6.37
CA ILE A 38 -24.77 6.79 -5.35
C ILE A 38 -24.99 8.31 -5.34
N VAL A 39 -23.91 9.09 -5.40
CA VAL A 39 -23.97 10.55 -5.46
C VAL A 39 -24.68 11.01 -6.73
N MET A 40 -24.34 10.44 -7.89
CA MET A 40 -25.00 10.77 -9.16
C MET A 40 -26.47 10.37 -9.17
N GLY A 41 -26.82 9.21 -8.61
CA GLY A 41 -28.22 8.78 -8.45
C GLY A 41 -29.02 9.73 -7.55
N TYR A 42 -28.40 10.27 -6.50
CA TYR A 42 -29.02 11.30 -5.67
C TYR A 42 -29.21 12.63 -6.43
N ILE A 43 -28.20 13.07 -7.19
CA ILE A 43 -28.23 14.33 -7.95
C ILE A 43 -29.25 14.28 -9.09
N GLN A 44 -29.31 13.17 -9.83
CA GLN A 44 -30.24 12.99 -10.95
C GLN A 44 -31.69 13.03 -10.46
N GLY A 45 -31.93 12.65 -9.21
CA GLY A 45 -33.25 12.62 -8.62
C GLY A 45 -34.16 11.59 -9.29
N GLY A 46 -35.33 11.36 -8.69
CA GLY A 46 -36.29 10.39 -9.19
C GLY A 46 -36.95 9.60 -8.07
N PRO A 47 -37.99 8.80 -8.38
CA PRO A 47 -38.67 7.97 -7.40
C PRO A 47 -37.76 6.90 -6.77
N GLU A 48 -36.67 6.54 -7.46
CA GLU A 48 -35.66 5.59 -6.99
C GLU A 48 -34.42 6.27 -6.40
N ALA A 49 -34.43 7.61 -6.25
CA ALA A 49 -33.28 8.33 -5.75
C ALA A 49 -32.92 7.88 -4.32
N PRO A 50 -31.63 7.67 -4.03
CA PRO A 50 -31.20 7.26 -2.69
C PRO A 50 -31.63 8.29 -1.64
N SER A 51 -32.00 7.82 -0.45
CA SER A 51 -32.35 8.72 0.65
C SER A 51 -31.11 9.51 1.12
N LEU A 52 -31.33 10.72 1.65
CA LEU A 52 -30.24 11.56 2.20
C LEU A 52 -29.42 10.81 3.26
N THR A 53 -30.09 10.04 4.11
CA THR A 53 -29.44 9.22 5.15
C THR A 53 -28.53 8.16 4.52
N LEU A 54 -28.98 7.51 3.45
CA LEU A 54 -28.18 6.52 2.74
C LEU A 54 -26.97 7.17 2.05
N LEU A 55 -27.14 8.37 1.48
CA LEU A 55 -26.04 9.14 0.90
C LEU A 55 -24.96 9.47 1.95
N ILE A 56 -25.36 9.97 3.12
CA ILE A 56 -24.43 10.31 4.21
C ILE A 56 -23.68 9.06 4.69
N LEU A 57 -24.39 7.94 4.90
CA LEU A 57 -23.77 6.68 5.31
C LEU A 57 -22.81 6.15 4.23
N ALA A 58 -23.17 6.25 2.95
CA ALA A 58 -22.30 5.87 1.84
C ALA A 58 -21.03 6.71 1.82
N ILE A 59 -21.11 8.03 1.99
CA ILE A 59 -19.94 8.91 2.05
C ILE A 59 -19.02 8.53 3.22
N LEU A 60 -19.58 8.32 4.41
CA LEU A 60 -18.79 7.97 5.59
C LEU A 60 -18.12 6.60 5.46
N LEU A 61 -18.85 5.59 4.98
CA LEU A 61 -18.34 4.22 4.88
C LEU A 61 -17.43 4.04 3.68
N LEU A 62 -17.89 4.39 2.47
CA LEU A 62 -17.12 4.19 1.24
C LEU A 62 -16.02 5.24 1.10
N GLY A 63 -16.34 6.51 1.32
CA GLY A 63 -15.37 7.61 1.24
C GLY A 63 -14.35 7.55 2.37
N GLY A 64 -14.83 7.44 3.61
CA GLY A 64 -13.96 7.32 4.79
C GLY A 64 -13.13 6.03 4.78
N GLY A 65 -13.74 4.90 4.42
CA GLY A 65 -13.06 3.60 4.30
C GLY A 65 -11.98 3.60 3.22
N ALA A 66 -12.29 4.12 2.02
CA ALA A 66 -11.31 4.23 0.94
C ALA A 66 -10.12 5.13 1.32
N ALA A 67 -10.39 6.28 1.94
CA ALA A 67 -9.34 7.17 2.43
C ALA A 67 -8.44 6.49 3.46
N ALA A 68 -9.01 5.78 4.43
CA ALA A 68 -8.24 5.05 5.44
C ALA A 68 -7.34 3.96 4.82
N VAL A 69 -7.86 3.19 3.86
CA VAL A 69 -7.10 2.15 3.15
C VAL A 69 -5.93 2.76 2.37
N LEU A 70 -6.15 3.89 1.68
CA LEU A 70 -5.09 4.59 0.95
C LEU A 70 -4.02 5.16 1.89
N ILE A 71 -4.41 5.76 3.02
CA ILE A 71 -3.48 6.28 4.03
C ILE A 71 -2.64 5.15 4.63
N LEU A 72 -3.25 4.03 5.00
CA LEU A 72 -2.56 2.87 5.57
C LEU A 72 -1.63 2.23 4.53
N GLY A 73 -2.08 2.11 3.29
CA GLY A 73 -1.25 1.63 2.18
C GLY A 73 -0.03 2.53 1.96
N TYR A 74 -0.22 3.84 1.92
CA TYR A 74 0.86 4.81 1.75
C TYR A 74 1.85 4.81 2.92
N ARG A 75 1.36 4.73 4.18
CA ARG A 75 2.22 4.61 5.36
C ARG A 75 3.06 3.33 5.33
N GLY A 76 2.45 2.19 4.97
CA GLY A 76 3.17 0.92 4.82
C GLY A 76 4.28 1.02 3.78
N TRP A 77 3.97 1.55 2.60
CA TRP A 77 4.99 1.74 1.55
C TRP A 77 6.13 2.66 1.97
N LYS A 78 5.84 3.72 2.72
CA LYS A 78 6.87 4.63 3.24
C LYS A 78 7.75 3.93 4.28
N GLN A 79 7.18 3.08 5.13
CA GLN A 79 7.94 2.29 6.10
C GLN A 79 8.81 1.23 5.42
N ASP A 80 8.28 0.53 4.43
CA ASP A 80 9.03 -0.46 3.64
C ASP A 80 10.19 0.20 2.89
N LYS A 81 9.99 1.40 2.32
CA LYS A 81 11.08 2.17 1.71
C LYS A 81 12.13 2.66 2.70
N ALA A 82 11.74 2.96 3.94
CA ALA A 82 12.69 3.37 4.97
C ALA A 82 13.52 2.18 5.45
N ALA A 83 12.88 1.02 5.64
CA ALA A 83 13.56 -0.23 5.99
C ALA A 83 14.56 -0.65 4.91
N ALA A 84 14.16 -0.60 3.63
CA ALA A 84 15.04 -0.97 2.52
C ALA A 84 16.30 -0.08 2.39
N ARG A 85 16.23 1.20 2.78
CA ARG A 85 17.39 2.10 2.76
C ARG A 85 18.39 1.79 3.87
N MET A 86 17.92 1.45 5.07
CA MET A 86 18.80 1.04 6.17
C MET A 86 19.57 -0.22 5.82
N THR A 87 18.90 -1.21 5.21
CA THR A 87 19.56 -2.46 4.82
C THR A 87 20.62 -2.24 3.74
N GLU A 88 20.40 -1.32 2.80
CA GLU A 88 21.38 -0.98 1.76
C GLU A 88 22.61 -0.24 2.31
N GLU A 89 22.42 0.62 3.32
CA GLU A 89 23.52 1.31 4.01
C GLU A 89 24.34 0.35 4.87
N GLU A 90 23.70 -0.58 5.59
CA GLU A 90 24.40 -1.63 6.36
C GLU A 90 25.20 -2.56 5.45
N ILE A 91 24.62 -2.98 4.30
CA ILE A 91 25.35 -3.83 3.34
C ILE A 91 26.56 -3.09 2.76
N LYS A 92 26.42 -1.81 2.39
CA LYS A 92 27.54 -1.00 1.89
C LYS A 92 28.63 -0.78 2.93
N GLN A 93 28.28 -0.62 4.20
CA GLN A 93 29.26 -0.50 5.28
C GLN A 93 30.02 -1.80 5.52
N VAL A 94 29.32 -2.95 5.51
CA VAL A 94 29.97 -4.26 5.66
C VAL A 94 30.85 -4.56 4.45
N GLU A 95 30.42 -4.21 3.24
CA GLU A 95 31.22 -4.38 2.01
C GLU A 95 32.43 -3.44 2.00
N ALA A 96 32.30 -2.21 2.48
CA ALA A 96 33.43 -1.29 2.66
C ALA A 96 34.44 -1.80 3.69
N LEU A 97 33.98 -2.28 4.85
CA LEU A 97 34.84 -2.87 5.88
C LEU A 97 35.56 -4.12 5.37
N ARG A 98 34.88 -4.95 4.59
CA ARG A 98 35.49 -6.14 3.97
C ARG A 98 36.52 -5.80 2.90
N ALA A 99 36.28 -4.75 2.11
CA ALA A 99 37.23 -4.24 1.13
C ALA A 99 38.44 -3.56 1.79
N GLU A 100 38.27 -2.97 2.97
CA GLU A 100 39.37 -2.47 3.81
C GLU A 100 40.22 -3.64 4.35
N ASP A 101 39.59 -4.70 4.86
CA ASP A 101 40.27 -5.91 5.35
C ASP A 101 41.02 -6.66 4.24
N GLU A 102 40.49 -6.69 3.01
CA GLU A 102 41.17 -7.28 1.83
C GLU A 102 42.26 -6.38 1.21
N ALA A 103 42.31 -5.09 1.57
CA ALA A 103 43.32 -4.15 1.07
C ALA A 103 44.52 -3.99 2.01
N ASP A 104 44.40 -4.44 3.27
CA ASP A 104 45.44 -4.38 4.31
C ASP A 104 46.21 -5.73 4.49
N ASP A 105 45.91 -6.75 3.66
CA ASP A 105 46.56 -8.07 3.59
C ASP A 105 47.34 -8.23 2.26
#